data_AF-A0A8T6VFH8-F1
#
_entry.id   AF-A0A8T6VFH8-F1
#
_cell.length_a   1.000
_cell.length_b   1.000
_cell.length_c   1.000
_cell.angle_alpha   90.00
_cell.angle_beta   90.00
_cell.angle_gamma   90.00
#
_symmetry.space_group_name_H-M   'P 1'
#
loop_
_entity.id
_entity.type
_entity.pdbx_description
1 polymer ?
#
loop_
_entity_poly.entity_id
_entity_poly.type
_entity_poly.pdbx_seq_one_letter_code
_entity_poly.pdbx_strand_id
1 'polypeptide(L)'
;VALMLGCFNLREDDWILDPFCGSGTTLLAARERGINAVGVDAHPVFAFVSRVKTQSYSLESLRELKRDFFSKKFVKPDLEVINPLLKKAFSRYALEDIAFFRSEIKRIEDAIMRDLMVLAFVVSSMNVSFAAKDGAVLRFVKKKHPPLRKVFKGSVEKFIRHLKKMEPRPCEISVKQGDARR
;
A
#
# COMPACT_ATOMS: atom_id res chain seq x y z
N VAL A 1 -3.07 -19.39 4.55
CA VAL A 1 -3.10 -18.52 5.75
C VAL A 1 -4.45 -18.56 6.44
N ALA A 2 -5.53 -18.02 5.85
CA ALA A 2 -6.89 -18.09 6.40
C ALA A 2 -7.34 -19.50 6.85
N LEU A 3 -7.06 -20.52 6.04
CA LEU A 3 -7.32 -21.94 6.37
C LEU A 3 -6.46 -22.44 7.53
N MET A 4 -5.17 -22.05 7.59
CA MET A 4 -4.26 -22.43 8.67
C MET A 4 -4.75 -21.91 10.01
N LEU A 5 -5.22 -20.66 10.08
CA LEU A 5 -5.77 -20.10 11.32
C LEU A 5 -6.98 -20.90 11.83
N GLY A 6 -7.80 -21.43 10.90
CA GLY A 6 -8.90 -22.33 11.24
C GLY A 6 -8.45 -23.70 11.78
N CYS A 7 -7.38 -24.28 11.21
CA CYS A 7 -6.83 -25.55 11.68
C CYS A 7 -6.29 -25.48 13.12
N PHE A 8 -5.78 -24.31 13.54
CA PHE A 8 -5.30 -24.09 14.91
C PHE A 8 -6.40 -23.76 15.92
N ASN A 9 -7.67 -23.67 15.47
CA ASN A 9 -8.83 -23.35 16.31
C ASN A 9 -8.66 -22.07 17.15
N LEU A 10 -7.99 -21.07 16.58
CA LEU A 10 -7.68 -19.80 17.25
C LEU A 10 -8.95 -18.96 17.47
N ARG A 11 -9.01 -18.31 18.63
CA ARG A 11 -10.10 -17.47 19.12
C ARG A 11 -9.66 -16.00 19.21
N GLU A 12 -10.62 -15.11 19.46
CA GLU A 12 -10.40 -13.65 19.49
C GLU A 12 -9.40 -13.21 20.59
N ASP A 13 -9.26 -14.02 21.67
CA ASP A 13 -8.31 -13.77 22.75
C ASP A 13 -6.87 -14.29 22.47
N ASP A 14 -6.70 -15.08 21.42
CA ASP A 14 -5.40 -15.65 21.08
C ASP A 14 -4.48 -14.63 20.41
N TRP A 15 -3.17 -14.92 20.48
CA TRP A 15 -2.12 -14.11 19.88
C TRP A 15 -1.34 -14.89 18.83
N ILE A 16 -1.18 -14.28 17.65
CA ILE A 16 -0.34 -14.78 16.57
C ILE A 16 0.95 -13.97 16.54
N LEU A 17 2.10 -14.65 16.56
CA LEU A 17 3.39 -14.03 16.24
C LEU A 17 3.82 -14.45 14.83
N ASP A 18 4.00 -13.47 13.94
CA ASP A 18 4.61 -13.66 12.63
C ASP A 18 5.99 -12.96 12.61
N PRO A 19 7.10 -13.70 12.85
CA PRO A 19 8.43 -13.11 12.97
C PRO A 19 9.04 -12.65 11.65
N PHE A 20 8.39 -12.94 10.51
CA PHE A 20 8.82 -12.55 9.16
C PHE A 20 7.61 -12.14 8.32
N CYS A 21 6.87 -11.14 8.81
CA CYS A 21 5.51 -10.89 8.36
C CYS A 21 5.39 -10.42 6.90
N GLY A 22 6.49 -9.97 6.28
CA GLY A 22 6.54 -9.65 4.86
C GLY A 22 5.46 -8.66 4.46
N SER A 23 4.60 -9.06 3.52
CA SER A 23 3.49 -8.21 3.06
C SER A 23 2.26 -8.18 4.00
N GLY A 24 2.33 -8.86 5.16
CA GLY A 24 1.35 -8.83 6.22
C GLY A 24 0.13 -9.74 6.03
N THR A 25 0.22 -10.79 5.20
CA THR A 25 -0.95 -11.64 4.89
C THR A 25 -1.49 -12.37 6.12
N THR A 26 -0.61 -12.85 7.01
CA THR A 26 -1.00 -13.46 8.30
C THR A 26 -1.75 -12.47 9.18
N LEU A 27 -1.19 -11.28 9.36
CA LEU A 27 -1.77 -10.23 10.21
C LEU A 27 -3.09 -9.68 9.65
N LEU A 28 -3.21 -9.58 8.32
CA LEU A 28 -4.47 -9.18 7.68
C LEU A 28 -5.55 -10.25 7.90
N ALA A 29 -5.20 -11.54 7.75
CA ALA A 29 -6.13 -12.64 7.99
C ALA A 29 -6.53 -12.80 9.47
N ALA A 30 -5.63 -12.43 10.39
CA ALA A 30 -5.91 -12.35 11.82
C ALA A 30 -6.90 -11.21 12.11
N ARG A 31 -6.67 -10.00 11.57
CA ARG A 31 -7.60 -8.87 11.67
C ARG A 31 -8.99 -9.21 11.16
N GLU A 32 -9.10 -9.83 9.98
CA GLU A 32 -10.40 -10.22 9.41
C GLU A 32 -11.17 -11.21 10.31
N ARG A 33 -10.48 -11.90 11.22
CA ARG A 33 -11.08 -12.85 12.18
C ARG A 33 -11.23 -12.28 13.59
N GLY A 34 -10.73 -11.06 13.87
CA GLY A 34 -10.70 -10.52 15.22
C GLY A 34 -9.64 -11.15 16.13
N ILE A 35 -8.58 -11.74 15.57
CA ILE A 35 -7.51 -12.39 16.35
C ILE A 35 -6.34 -11.41 16.52
N ASN A 36 -5.77 -11.33 17.72
CA ASN A 36 -4.62 -10.47 17.99
C ASN A 36 -3.37 -10.99 17.28
N ALA A 37 -2.51 -10.08 16.80
CA ALA A 37 -1.31 -10.48 16.11
C ALA A 37 -0.17 -9.45 16.17
N VAL A 38 1.05 -9.96 16.28
CA VAL A 38 2.29 -9.19 16.19
C VAL A 38 3.08 -9.66 14.98
N GLY A 39 3.45 -8.73 14.10
CA GLY A 39 4.33 -8.99 12.99
C GLY A 39 5.68 -8.28 13.17
N VAL A 40 6.75 -8.97 12.81
CA VAL A 40 8.11 -8.40 12.73
C VAL A 40 8.65 -8.61 11.32
N ASP A 41 9.27 -7.58 10.75
CA ASP A 41 10.04 -7.73 9.51
C ASP A 41 11.27 -6.83 9.53
N ALA A 42 12.40 -7.36 9.08
CA ALA A 42 13.65 -6.62 9.04
C ALA A 42 13.63 -5.54 7.96
N HIS A 43 12.90 -5.78 6.87
CA HIS A 43 12.85 -4.88 5.72
C HIS A 43 11.80 -3.78 5.96
N PRO A 44 12.19 -2.49 5.97
CA PRO A 44 11.28 -1.39 6.31
C PRO A 44 10.06 -1.30 5.40
N VAL A 45 10.21 -1.61 4.10
CA VAL A 45 9.08 -1.60 3.15
C VAL A 45 8.04 -2.67 3.49
N PHE A 46 8.45 -3.86 3.94
CA PHE A 46 7.52 -4.92 4.30
C PHE A 46 6.79 -4.60 5.60
N ALA A 47 7.51 -4.13 6.62
CA ALA A 47 6.90 -3.62 7.85
C ALA A 47 5.90 -2.48 7.55
N PHE A 48 6.22 -1.55 6.65
CA PHE A 48 5.30 -0.50 6.21
C PHE A 48 4.06 -1.05 5.51
N VAL A 49 4.23 -1.92 4.51
CA VAL A 49 3.10 -2.52 3.76
C VAL A 49 2.19 -3.29 4.69
N SER A 50 2.77 -4.10 5.58
CA SER A 50 2.03 -4.87 6.57
C SER A 50 1.23 -3.93 7.46
N ARG A 51 1.89 -2.93 8.09
CA ARG A 51 1.23 -1.95 8.96
C ARG A 51 0.03 -1.26 8.31
N VAL A 52 0.20 -0.77 7.08
CA VAL A 52 -0.87 -0.05 6.35
C VAL A 52 -2.04 -0.99 6.02
N LYS A 53 -1.78 -2.21 5.57
CA LYS A 53 -2.87 -3.19 5.34
C LYS A 53 -3.58 -3.57 6.64
N THR A 54 -2.87 -3.49 7.74
CA THR A 54 -3.31 -3.88 9.07
C THR A 54 -3.62 -2.68 9.95
N GLN A 55 -4.11 -1.57 9.39
CA GLN A 55 -4.63 -0.43 10.15
C GLN A 55 -6.14 -0.37 10.03
N SER A 56 -6.77 0.30 10.99
CA SER A 56 -8.21 0.60 10.97
C SER A 56 -8.43 1.95 10.27
N TYR A 57 -9.38 1.99 9.34
CA TYR A 57 -9.66 3.18 8.53
C TYR A 57 -11.12 3.57 8.62
N SER A 58 -11.39 4.87 8.79
CA SER A 58 -12.72 5.42 8.58
C SER A 58 -13.08 5.39 7.10
N LEU A 59 -14.12 4.62 6.75
CA LEU A 59 -14.64 4.55 5.38
C LEU A 59 -15.16 5.91 4.88
N GLU A 60 -15.70 6.73 5.78
CA GLU A 60 -16.19 8.06 5.46
C GLU A 60 -15.03 9.00 5.13
N SER A 61 -14.08 9.14 6.05
CA SER A 61 -12.90 10.00 5.87
C SER A 61 -12.09 9.61 4.63
N LEU A 62 -11.94 8.31 4.35
CA LEU A 62 -11.25 7.85 3.14
C LEU A 62 -12.01 8.21 1.85
N ARG A 63 -13.35 8.21 1.86
CA ARG A 63 -14.15 8.62 0.70
C ARG A 63 -14.05 10.11 0.45
N GLU A 64 -14.09 10.92 1.50
CA GLU A 64 -13.92 12.37 1.43
C GLU A 64 -12.53 12.72 0.92
N LEU A 65 -11.48 12.14 1.53
CA LEU A 65 -10.11 12.29 1.07
C LEU A 65 -9.97 11.88 -0.40
N LYS A 66 -10.56 10.75 -0.84
CA LYS A 66 -10.54 10.36 -2.25
C LYS A 66 -11.18 11.42 -3.14
N ARG A 67 -12.37 11.91 -2.79
CA ARG A 67 -13.09 12.92 -3.58
C ARG A 67 -12.24 14.18 -3.73
N ASP A 68 -11.72 14.68 -2.62
CA ASP A 68 -11.03 15.97 -2.57
C ASP A 68 -9.62 15.86 -3.17
N PHE A 69 -8.93 14.73 -2.98
CA PHE A 69 -7.61 14.47 -3.54
C PHE A 69 -7.64 14.37 -5.07
N PHE A 70 -8.62 13.64 -5.63
CA PHE A 70 -8.72 13.44 -7.07
C PHE A 70 -9.48 14.54 -7.82
N SER A 71 -10.15 15.47 -7.13
CA SER A 71 -10.76 16.67 -7.74
C SER A 71 -9.71 17.76 -8.02
N LYS A 72 -8.53 17.70 -7.40
CA LYS A 72 -7.45 18.68 -7.60
C LYS A 72 -7.04 18.78 -9.06
N LYS A 73 -7.06 20.01 -9.58
CA LYS A 73 -6.62 20.36 -10.93
C LYS A 73 -5.14 20.01 -11.07
N PHE A 74 -4.81 19.31 -12.14
CA PHE A 74 -3.43 18.99 -12.45
C PHE A 74 -2.66 20.29 -12.74
N VAL A 75 -1.56 20.48 -12.03
CA VAL A 75 -0.59 21.54 -12.28
C VAL A 75 0.67 20.83 -12.75
N LYS A 76 1.14 21.19 -13.96
CA LYS A 76 2.32 20.57 -14.53
C LYS A 76 3.53 20.85 -13.62
N PRO A 77 4.13 19.82 -13.01
CA PRO A 77 5.27 20.02 -12.14
C PRO A 77 6.52 20.32 -12.97
N ASP A 78 7.45 21.06 -12.38
CA ASP A 78 8.80 21.10 -12.92
C ASP A 78 9.49 19.76 -12.65
N LEU A 79 10.07 19.17 -13.69
CA LEU A 79 10.79 17.93 -13.60
C LEU A 79 12.27 18.27 -13.39
N GLU A 80 12.61 18.76 -12.20
CA GLU A 80 14.01 18.87 -11.75
C GLU A 80 14.76 17.55 -11.99
N VAL A 81 16.09 17.60 -12.10
CA VAL A 81 17.02 16.50 -12.42
C VAL A 81 16.49 15.11 -12.02
N ILE A 82 15.70 14.50 -12.92
CA ILE A 82 15.14 13.17 -12.71
C ILE A 82 16.24 12.16 -13.00
N ASN A 83 16.48 11.27 -12.02
CA ASN A 83 17.42 10.15 -12.16
C ASN A 83 17.21 9.43 -13.51
N PRO A 84 18.28 9.15 -14.28
CA PRO A 84 18.19 8.44 -15.56
C PRO A 84 17.38 7.13 -15.51
N LEU A 85 17.40 6.43 -14.37
CA LEU A 85 16.64 5.21 -14.16
C LEU A 85 15.12 5.46 -14.24
N LEU A 86 14.62 6.55 -13.65
CA LEU A 86 13.21 6.90 -13.69
C LEU A 86 12.76 7.31 -15.11
N LYS A 87 13.64 7.98 -15.87
CA LYS A 87 13.40 8.29 -17.29
C LYS A 87 13.30 7.02 -18.16
N LYS A 88 14.02 5.96 -17.81
CA LYS A 88 13.90 4.64 -18.45
C LYS A 88 12.66 3.88 -17.98
N ALA A 89 12.29 4.03 -16.70
CA ALA A 89 11.23 3.27 -16.07
C ALA A 89 9.82 3.81 -16.36
N PHE A 90 9.66 5.06 -16.79
CA PHE A 90 8.36 5.73 -16.93
C PHE A 90 8.28 6.59 -18.18
N SER A 91 7.07 6.74 -18.72
CA SER A 91 6.80 7.78 -19.73
C SER A 91 6.86 9.17 -19.10
N ARG A 92 7.11 10.21 -19.93
CA ARG A 92 7.10 11.61 -19.45
C ARG A 92 5.78 11.96 -18.75
N TYR A 93 4.64 11.58 -19.34
CA TYR A 93 3.32 11.79 -18.74
C TYR A 93 3.18 11.11 -17.37
N ALA A 94 3.69 9.88 -17.22
CA ALA A 94 3.68 9.19 -15.93
C ALA A 94 4.61 9.88 -14.91
N LEU A 95 5.77 10.40 -15.31
CA LEU A 95 6.67 11.15 -14.42
C LEU A 95 6.02 12.45 -13.93
N GLU A 96 5.32 13.16 -14.81
CA GLU A 96 4.57 14.37 -14.47
C GLU A 96 3.44 14.06 -13.47
N ASP A 97 2.66 12.99 -13.70
CA ASP A 97 1.66 12.51 -12.74
C ASP A 97 2.31 12.10 -11.39
N ILE A 98 3.43 11.37 -11.42
CA ILE A 98 4.16 10.92 -10.22
C ILE A 98 4.60 12.12 -9.38
N ALA A 99 5.20 13.13 -10.01
CA ALA A 99 5.67 14.33 -9.33
C ALA A 99 4.50 15.11 -8.70
N PHE A 100 3.42 15.32 -9.45
CA PHE A 100 2.21 15.97 -8.95
C PHE A 100 1.57 15.22 -7.78
N PHE A 101 1.31 13.91 -7.91
CA PHE A 101 0.66 13.17 -6.82
C PHE A 101 1.58 12.99 -5.61
N ARG A 102 2.89 12.91 -5.80
CA ARG A 102 3.84 12.89 -4.68
C ARG A 102 3.75 14.18 -3.85
N SER A 103 3.65 15.36 -4.47
CA SER A 103 3.47 16.60 -3.71
C SER A 103 2.12 16.65 -3.01
N GLU A 104 1.05 16.17 -3.64
CA GLU A 104 -0.28 16.14 -3.02
C GLU A 104 -0.37 15.16 -1.84
N ILE A 105 0.28 14.00 -1.91
CA ILE A 105 0.32 13.03 -0.80
C ILE A 105 1.07 13.61 0.40
N LYS A 106 2.16 14.35 0.17
CA LYS A 106 2.91 15.01 1.25
C LYS A 106 2.09 16.04 2.03
N ARG A 107 1.03 16.60 1.43
CA ARG A 107 0.14 17.59 2.05
C ARG A 107 -0.97 16.95 2.91
N ILE A 108 -1.08 15.62 2.94
CA ILE A 108 -2.05 14.93 3.80
C ILE A 108 -1.51 14.94 5.22
N GLU A 109 -2.24 15.55 6.16
CA GLU A 109 -1.83 15.69 7.56
C GLU A 109 -1.96 14.38 8.33
N ASP A 110 -3.12 13.73 8.22
CA ASP A 110 -3.39 12.41 8.82
C ASP A 110 -2.40 11.37 8.32
N ALA A 111 -1.56 10.87 9.23
CA ALA A 111 -0.50 9.92 8.91
C ALA A 111 -1.05 8.56 8.44
N ILE A 112 -2.14 8.08 9.03
CA ILE A 112 -2.77 6.80 8.69
C ILE A 112 -3.30 6.87 7.26
N MET A 113 -4.03 7.94 6.93
CA MET A 113 -4.57 8.15 5.59
C MET A 113 -3.46 8.43 4.57
N ARG A 114 -2.44 9.19 4.95
CA ARG A 114 -1.26 9.45 4.10
C ARG A 114 -0.55 8.15 3.74
N ASP A 115 -0.31 7.27 4.70
CA ASP A 115 0.40 6.01 4.47
C ASP A 115 -0.40 5.07 3.56
N LEU A 116 -1.73 5.01 3.70
CA LEU A 116 -2.61 4.31 2.76
C LEU A 116 -2.48 4.86 1.34
N MET A 117 -2.48 6.19 1.20
CA MET A 117 -2.32 6.86 -0.09
C MET A 117 -0.93 6.61 -0.69
N VAL A 118 0.14 6.60 0.12
CA VAL A 118 1.49 6.21 -0.30
C VAL A 118 1.51 4.77 -0.83
N LEU A 119 0.92 3.82 -0.10
CA LEU A 119 0.87 2.42 -0.55
C LEU A 119 0.13 2.28 -1.88
N ALA A 120 -1.06 2.87 -1.98
CA ALA A 120 -1.85 2.85 -3.21
C ALA A 120 -1.13 3.55 -4.38
N PHE A 121 -0.40 4.63 -4.11
CA PHE A 121 0.40 5.36 -5.10
C PHE A 121 1.58 4.53 -5.61
N VAL A 122 2.33 3.87 -4.72
CA VAL A 122 3.47 3.02 -5.09
C VAL A 122 3.00 1.84 -5.95
N VAL A 123 1.93 1.15 -5.54
CA VAL A 123 1.33 0.06 -6.33
C VAL A 123 0.91 0.55 -7.71
N SER A 124 0.29 1.72 -7.79
CA SER A 124 -0.20 2.28 -9.05
C SER A 124 0.94 2.75 -9.95
N SER A 125 2.01 3.29 -9.37
CA SER A 125 3.23 3.67 -10.08
C SER A 125 3.90 2.45 -10.69
N MET A 126 4.05 1.35 -9.94
CA MET A 126 4.60 0.10 -10.49
C MET A 126 3.78 -0.43 -11.69
N ASN A 127 2.46 -0.30 -11.66
CA ASN A 127 1.59 -0.74 -12.75
C ASN A 127 1.76 0.07 -14.05
N VAL A 128 2.17 1.33 -13.97
CA VAL A 128 2.44 2.19 -15.13
C VAL A 128 3.93 2.25 -15.50
N SER A 129 4.78 1.48 -14.81
CA SER A 129 6.21 1.39 -15.11
C SER A 129 6.48 0.46 -16.29
N PHE A 130 7.50 0.80 -17.08
CA PHE A 130 8.13 -0.06 -18.09
C PHE A 130 9.07 -1.09 -17.47
N ALA A 131 9.39 -0.99 -16.18
CA ALA A 131 10.21 -1.97 -15.50
C ALA A 131 9.49 -3.33 -15.45
N ALA A 132 10.19 -4.37 -15.89
CA ALA A 132 9.79 -5.76 -15.82
C ALA A 132 10.87 -6.54 -15.07
N LYS A 133 10.43 -7.48 -14.22
CA LYS A 133 11.34 -8.42 -13.57
C LYS A 133 11.76 -9.48 -14.59
N ASP A 134 13.05 -9.73 -14.69
CA ASP A 134 13.64 -10.71 -15.58
C ASP A 134 14.70 -11.52 -14.82
N GLY A 135 14.24 -12.55 -14.11
CA GLY A 135 15.06 -13.25 -13.13
C GLY A 135 15.62 -12.29 -12.08
N ALA A 136 16.94 -12.22 -11.98
CA ALA A 136 17.65 -11.32 -11.06
C ALA A 136 17.84 -9.89 -11.59
N VAL A 137 17.47 -9.60 -12.85
CA VAL A 137 17.76 -8.33 -13.52
C VAL A 137 16.47 -7.54 -13.78
N LEU A 138 16.60 -6.21 -13.80
CA LEU A 138 15.55 -5.30 -14.24
C LEU A 138 15.66 -5.06 -15.74
N ARG A 139 14.60 -5.38 -16.48
CA ARG A 139 14.46 -5.06 -17.91
C ARG A 139 13.47 -3.92 -18.10
N PHE A 140 13.68 -3.06 -19.08
CA PHE A 140 12.73 -1.99 -19.44
C PHE A 140 12.02 -2.33 -20.74
N VAL A 141 10.73 -2.63 -20.65
CA VAL A 141 9.88 -2.99 -21.79
C VAL A 141 8.80 -1.93 -21.95
N LYS A 142 8.88 -1.15 -23.03
CA LYS A 142 7.85 -0.16 -23.36
C LYS A 142 6.54 -0.89 -23.64
N LYS A 143 5.51 -0.55 -22.87
CA LYS A 143 4.16 -1.10 -23.01
C LYS A 143 3.14 0.03 -22.88
N LYS A 144 1.98 -0.12 -23.53
CA LYS A 144 0.89 0.84 -23.35
C LYS A 144 0.33 0.67 -21.93
N HIS A 145 0.23 1.77 -21.21
CA HIS A 145 -0.39 1.80 -19.89
C HIS A 145 -1.46 2.90 -19.84
N PRO A 146 -2.51 2.76 -19.02
CA PRO A 146 -3.43 3.86 -18.73
C PRO A 146 -2.72 5.00 -17.97
N PRO A 147 -3.31 6.21 -17.92
CA PRO A 147 -2.80 7.31 -17.09
C PRO A 147 -2.70 6.92 -15.61
N LEU A 148 -1.65 7.39 -14.90
CA LEU A 148 -1.43 7.03 -13.50
C LEU A 148 -2.60 7.46 -12.63
N ARG A 149 -3.17 8.67 -12.86
CA ARG A 149 -4.37 9.14 -12.16
C ARG A 149 -5.50 8.11 -12.16
N LYS A 150 -5.76 7.45 -13.30
CA LYS A 150 -6.82 6.43 -13.44
C LYS A 150 -6.50 5.17 -12.63
N VAL A 151 -5.27 4.68 -12.72
CA VAL A 151 -4.82 3.49 -11.96
C VAL A 151 -4.86 3.77 -10.46
N PHE A 152 -4.36 4.94 -10.05
CA PHE A 152 -4.29 5.34 -8.66
C PHE A 152 -5.67 5.47 -8.03
N LYS A 153 -6.60 6.18 -8.68
CA LYS A 153 -7.99 6.24 -8.23
C LYS A 153 -8.61 4.85 -8.13
N GLY A 154 -8.38 3.99 -9.12
CA GLY A 154 -8.86 2.61 -9.11
C GLY A 154 -8.29 1.75 -7.97
N SER A 155 -7.02 1.95 -7.60
CA SER A 155 -6.40 1.30 -6.45
C SER A 155 -7.05 1.73 -5.13
N VAL A 156 -7.28 3.03 -4.92
CA VAL A 156 -7.99 3.53 -3.74
C VAL A 156 -9.43 3.01 -3.68
N GLU A 157 -10.12 2.92 -4.83
CA GLU A 157 -11.46 2.34 -4.90
C GLU A 157 -11.50 0.85 -4.56
N LYS A 158 -10.46 0.09 -4.94
CA LYS A 158 -10.30 -1.30 -4.49
C LYS A 158 -10.15 -1.38 -2.97
N PHE A 159 -9.33 -0.52 -2.36
CA PHE A 159 -9.20 -0.44 -0.90
C PHE A 159 -10.55 -0.16 -0.21
N ILE A 160 -11.28 0.87 -0.67
CA ILE A 160 -12.62 1.17 -0.13
C ILE A 160 -13.56 -0.03 -0.27
N ARG A 161 -13.54 -0.75 -1.41
CA ARG A 161 -14.36 -1.95 -1.59
C ARG A 161 -13.97 -3.08 -0.65
N HIS A 162 -12.69 -3.26 -0.34
CA HIS A 162 -12.25 -4.26 0.62
C HIS A 162 -12.69 -3.89 2.04
N LEU A 163 -12.47 -2.64 2.46
CA LEU A 163 -12.88 -2.16 3.77
C LEU A 163 -14.40 -2.27 3.99
N LYS A 164 -15.22 -2.06 2.94
CA LYS A 164 -16.68 -2.28 3.02
C LYS A 164 -17.10 -3.73 3.24
N LYS A 165 -16.29 -4.69 2.78
CA LYS A 165 -16.57 -6.12 2.91
C LYS A 165 -16.06 -6.69 4.22
N MET A 166 -15.14 -5.98 4.87
CA MET A 166 -14.63 -6.38 6.17
C MET A 166 -15.67 -6.05 7.24
N GLU A 167 -16.05 -7.04 8.04
CA GLU A 167 -16.73 -6.80 9.29
C GLU A 167 -15.70 -6.28 10.31
N PRO A 168 -15.93 -5.12 10.94
CA PRO A 168 -15.04 -4.63 11.96
C PRO A 168 -15.13 -5.55 13.18
N ARG A 169 -14.07 -6.31 13.44
CA ARG A 169 -13.90 -7.11 14.65
C ARG A 169 -12.80 -6.49 15.51
N PRO A 170 -13.05 -6.25 16.80
CA PRO A 170 -12.03 -5.71 17.69
C PRO A 170 -10.85 -6.68 17.75
N CYS A 171 -9.64 -6.18 17.53
CA CYS A 171 -8.40 -6.95 17.69
C CYS A 171 -7.22 -5.98 17.77
N GLU A 172 -6.16 -6.43 18.43
CA GLU A 172 -4.90 -5.72 18.49
C GLU A 172 -3.92 -6.27 17.45
N ILE A 173 -3.47 -5.40 16.55
CA ILE A 173 -2.48 -5.77 15.54
C ILE A 173 -1.31 -4.78 15.59
N SER A 174 -0.13 -5.30 15.84
CA SER A 174 1.12 -4.52 15.92
C SER A 174 2.12 -4.98 14.88
N VAL A 175 2.81 -4.02 14.24
CA VAL A 175 3.85 -4.31 13.24
C VAL A 175 5.12 -3.55 13.58
N LYS A 176 6.17 -4.29 13.91
CA LYS A 176 7.50 -3.77 14.26
C LYS A 176 8.46 -3.99 13.11
N GLN A 177 9.29 -2.99 12.84
CA GLN A 177 10.49 -3.20 12.03
C GLN A 177 11.58 -3.75 12.96
N GLY A 178 12.16 -4.91 12.62
CA GLY A 178 13.16 -5.57 13.44
C GLY A 178 13.64 -6.88 12.82
N ASP A 179 14.81 -7.35 13.21
CA ASP A 179 15.30 -8.67 12.81
C ASP A 179 14.91 -9.69 13.89
N ALA A 180 13.92 -10.54 13.62
CA ALA A 180 13.44 -11.54 14.58
C ALA A 180 14.47 -12.65 14.90
N ARG A 181 15.63 -12.65 14.23
CA ARG A 181 16.74 -13.60 14.50
C ARG A 181 17.73 -13.08 15.55
N ARG A 182 17.54 -11.86 16.06
CA ARG A 182 18.45 -11.17 16.98
C ARG A 182 17.76 -10.83 18.29
#